data_AF-A0AAU3FRI8-F1
#
_entry.id   AF-A0AAU3FRI8-F1
#
_cell.length_a   1.000
_cell.length_b   1.000
_cell.length_c   1.000
_cell.angle_alpha   90.00
_cell.angle_beta   90.00
_cell.angle_gamma   90.00
#
_symmetry.space_group_name_H-M   'P 1'
#
loop_
_entity.id
_entity.type
_entity.pdbx_description
1 polymer ?
#
loop_
_entity_poly.entity_id
_entity_poly.type
_entity_poly.pdbx_seq_one_letter_code
_entity_poly.pdbx_strand_id
1 'polypeptide(L)'
;MIGTDVVPGPVTSEQIRDLQKALGRQLAHWRKAVGMTQAALARRTAYSRSSVANVEIGRNAITRGFWERADRELRAQGSLVDAFDTLQELITMLQRQRAWLAEHERLLRHQAAVPAKPPPGLMITTLACACTVAIARWGEREVLALREALRLSPGAFAERLRVPPSVVATWEDRRQLEPPNLMMQAALDDLLKLADQDTRTRFARILQMPPMRSTGHPGRPQIGRPATAAPLHHSEEPQATR
;
A
#
# COMPACT_ATOMS: atom_id res chain seq x y z
N MET A 1 -0.10 -29.90 4.62
CA MET A 1 -1.42 -29.24 4.61
C MET A 1 -1.49 -28.30 5.81
N ILE A 2 -1.15 -27.02 5.65
CA ILE A 2 -1.62 -25.94 6.52
C ILE A 2 -1.97 -24.79 5.58
N GLY A 3 -3.25 -24.44 5.60
CA GLY A 3 -3.87 -23.48 4.71
C GLY A 3 -3.28 -22.09 4.89
N THR A 4 -3.14 -21.42 3.75
CA THR A 4 -2.88 -20.00 3.59
C THR A 4 -3.82 -19.16 4.45
N ASP A 5 -3.26 -18.54 5.48
CA ASP A 5 -3.90 -17.46 6.24
C ASP A 5 -3.87 -16.20 5.38
N VAL A 6 -4.85 -16.09 4.49
CA VAL A 6 -5.07 -14.89 3.68
C VAL A 6 -5.61 -13.83 4.63
N VAL A 7 -4.73 -12.92 5.06
CA VAL A 7 -5.15 -11.62 5.60
C VAL A 7 -6.15 -11.04 4.60
N PRO A 8 -7.42 -10.79 4.97
CA PRO A 8 -8.35 -10.18 4.04
C PRO A 8 -7.82 -8.78 3.71
N GLY A 9 -7.30 -8.65 2.49
CA GLY A 9 -6.80 -7.38 1.96
C GLY A 9 -7.89 -6.30 2.00
N PRO A 10 -7.52 -5.01 1.88
CA PRO A 10 -8.49 -3.92 1.84
C PRO A 10 -9.56 -4.23 0.79
N VAL A 11 -10.84 -4.14 1.18
CA VAL A 11 -11.95 -4.44 0.26
C VAL A 11 -11.85 -3.49 -0.93
N THR A 12 -11.58 -4.04 -2.11
CA THR A 12 -11.45 -3.22 -3.31
C THR A 12 -12.77 -3.13 -4.06
N SER A 13 -12.95 -2.07 -4.84
CA SER A 13 -14.09 -1.96 -5.77
C SER A 13 -14.08 -3.06 -6.84
N GLU A 14 -12.90 -3.66 -7.10
CA GLU A 14 -12.74 -4.77 -8.02
C GLU A 14 -13.32 -6.07 -7.43
N GLN A 15 -13.02 -6.38 -6.16
CA GLN A 15 -13.61 -7.52 -5.45
C GLN A 15 -15.14 -7.46 -5.42
N ILE A 16 -15.71 -6.28 -5.15
CA ILE A 16 -17.17 -6.07 -5.19
C ILE A 16 -17.72 -6.34 -6.60
N ARG A 17 -17.03 -5.86 -7.65
CA ARG A 17 -17.45 -6.05 -9.04
C ARG A 17 -17.38 -7.52 -9.45
N ASP A 18 -16.37 -8.25 -9.00
CA ASP A 18 -16.22 -9.67 -9.32
C ASP A 18 -17.26 -10.53 -8.59
N LEU A 19 -17.55 -10.20 -7.33
CA LEU A 19 -18.63 -10.84 -6.59
C LEU A 19 -20.01 -10.53 -7.20
N GLN A 20 -20.26 -9.28 -7.62
CA GLN A 20 -21.48 -8.92 -8.36
C GLN A 20 -21.65 -9.74 -9.64
N LYS A 21 -20.58 -9.90 -10.43
CA LYS A 21 -20.61 -10.75 -11.63
C LYS A 21 -20.83 -12.22 -11.27
N ALA A 22 -20.21 -12.72 -10.20
CA ALA A 22 -20.38 -14.10 -9.75
C ALA A 22 -21.83 -14.38 -9.33
N LEU A 23 -22.41 -13.49 -8.54
CA LEU A 23 -23.81 -13.55 -8.10
C LEU A 23 -24.77 -13.48 -9.30
N GLY A 24 -24.50 -12.60 -10.27
CA GLY A 24 -25.28 -12.54 -11.52
C GLY A 24 -25.23 -13.83 -12.33
N ARG A 25 -24.04 -14.46 -12.44
CA ARG A 25 -23.89 -15.77 -13.09
C ARG A 25 -24.63 -16.87 -12.33
N GLN A 26 -24.60 -16.85 -10.99
CA GLN A 26 -25.31 -17.80 -10.15
C GLN A 26 -26.83 -17.69 -10.36
N LEU A 27 -27.37 -16.47 -10.39
CA LEU A 27 -28.78 -16.23 -10.73
C LEU A 27 -29.14 -16.82 -12.11
N ALA A 28 -28.33 -16.53 -13.12
CA ALA A 28 -28.55 -17.04 -14.47
C ALA A 28 -28.49 -18.57 -14.53
N HIS A 29 -27.58 -19.18 -13.76
CA HIS A 29 -27.46 -20.63 -13.64
C HIS A 29 -28.74 -21.26 -13.04
N TRP A 30 -29.18 -20.80 -11.88
CA TRP A 30 -30.41 -21.30 -11.23
C TRP A 30 -31.63 -21.10 -12.10
N ARG A 31 -31.76 -19.94 -12.75
CA ARG A 31 -32.85 -19.66 -13.67
C ARG A 31 -32.89 -20.67 -14.83
N LYS A 32 -31.75 -20.99 -15.43
CA LYS A 32 -31.66 -21.99 -16.50
C LYS A 32 -31.94 -23.41 -16.00
N ALA A 33 -31.50 -23.75 -14.79
CA ALA A 33 -31.71 -25.07 -14.19
C ALA A 33 -33.21 -25.40 -14.01
N VAL A 34 -34.03 -24.40 -13.68
CA VAL A 34 -35.49 -24.55 -13.59
C VAL A 34 -36.23 -24.27 -14.91
N GLY A 35 -35.50 -24.12 -16.02
CA GLY A 35 -36.07 -23.89 -17.37
C GLY A 35 -36.74 -22.52 -17.56
N MET A 36 -36.45 -21.53 -16.71
CA MET A 36 -37.14 -20.24 -16.72
C MET A 36 -36.45 -19.23 -17.65
N THR A 37 -37.23 -18.41 -18.36
CA THR A 37 -36.69 -17.30 -19.16
C THR A 37 -36.49 -16.05 -18.30
N GLN A 38 -35.65 -15.09 -18.73
CA GLN A 38 -35.48 -13.81 -18.03
C GLN A 38 -36.83 -13.07 -17.86
N ALA A 39 -37.68 -13.11 -18.89
CA ALA A 39 -39.01 -12.49 -18.85
C ALA A 39 -39.95 -13.20 -17.86
N ALA A 40 -39.86 -14.53 -17.74
CA ALA A 40 -40.64 -15.27 -16.75
C ALA A 40 -40.20 -14.94 -15.32
N LEU A 41 -38.88 -14.89 -15.05
CA LEU A 41 -38.36 -14.50 -13.74
C LEU A 41 -38.74 -13.05 -13.39
N ALA A 42 -38.66 -12.14 -14.36
CA ALA A 42 -39.07 -10.75 -14.22
C ALA A 42 -40.54 -10.63 -13.76
N ARG A 43 -41.45 -11.35 -14.42
CA ARG A 43 -42.87 -11.39 -14.01
C ARG A 43 -43.07 -11.93 -12.59
N ARG A 44 -42.41 -13.03 -12.22
CA ARG A 44 -42.56 -13.65 -10.89
C ARG A 44 -41.94 -12.82 -9.76
N THR A 45 -40.92 -12.04 -10.07
CA THR A 45 -40.26 -11.16 -9.08
C THR A 45 -40.85 -9.75 -9.03
N ALA A 46 -41.80 -9.43 -9.93
CA ALA A 46 -42.38 -8.10 -10.15
C ALA A 46 -41.34 -7.04 -10.57
N TYR A 47 -40.38 -7.42 -11.41
CA TYR A 47 -39.38 -6.52 -12.01
C TYR A 47 -39.42 -6.59 -13.54
N SER A 48 -38.68 -5.69 -14.19
CA SER A 48 -38.57 -5.70 -15.65
C SER A 48 -37.57 -6.76 -16.13
N ARG A 49 -37.73 -7.22 -17.38
CA ARG A 49 -36.79 -8.16 -18.03
C ARG A 49 -35.38 -7.56 -18.14
N SER A 50 -35.27 -6.25 -18.38
CA SER A 50 -33.97 -5.55 -18.42
C SER A 50 -33.33 -5.46 -17.03
N SER A 51 -34.11 -5.30 -15.96
CA SER A 51 -33.59 -5.38 -14.58
C SER A 51 -32.96 -6.74 -14.32
N VAL A 52 -33.64 -7.84 -14.67
CA VAL A 52 -33.10 -9.20 -14.53
C VAL A 52 -31.84 -9.39 -15.36
N ALA A 53 -31.84 -8.95 -16.62
CA ALA A 53 -30.66 -9.05 -17.49
C ALA A 53 -29.45 -8.27 -16.93
N ASN A 54 -29.70 -7.07 -16.40
CA ASN A 54 -28.68 -6.25 -15.77
C ASN A 54 -28.10 -6.89 -14.50
N VAL A 55 -28.92 -7.56 -13.69
CA VAL A 55 -28.42 -8.34 -12.55
C VAL A 55 -27.57 -9.52 -13.00
N GLU A 56 -27.99 -10.25 -14.02
CA GLU A 56 -27.25 -11.42 -14.52
C GLU A 56 -25.84 -11.06 -15.00
N ILE A 57 -25.61 -9.82 -15.46
CA ILE A 57 -24.30 -9.30 -15.84
C ILE A 57 -23.59 -8.51 -14.72
N GLY A 58 -24.14 -8.49 -13.50
CA GLY A 58 -23.56 -7.83 -12.33
C GLY A 58 -23.68 -6.29 -12.35
N ARG A 59 -24.62 -5.73 -13.11
CA ARG A 59 -24.81 -4.29 -13.32
C ARG A 59 -26.19 -3.79 -12.87
N ASN A 60 -26.59 -3.99 -11.62
CA ASN A 60 -27.69 -3.21 -11.03
C ASN A 60 -27.73 -3.27 -9.50
N ALA A 61 -28.12 -2.18 -8.85
CA ALA A 61 -28.37 -2.11 -7.41
C ALA A 61 -29.81 -2.52 -7.12
N ILE A 62 -30.10 -3.83 -7.16
CA ILE A 62 -31.44 -4.33 -6.83
C ILE A 62 -31.52 -4.64 -5.34
N THR A 63 -32.68 -4.35 -4.75
CA THR A 63 -32.95 -4.48 -3.32
C THR A 63 -32.93 -5.93 -2.85
N ARG A 64 -32.75 -6.14 -1.54
CA ARG A 64 -32.82 -7.47 -0.89
C ARG A 64 -34.11 -8.22 -1.25
N GLY A 65 -35.23 -7.51 -1.34
CA GLY A 65 -36.52 -8.11 -1.68
C GLY A 65 -36.58 -8.73 -3.09
N PHE A 66 -35.72 -8.33 -4.03
CA PHE A 66 -35.58 -9.07 -5.29
C PHE A 66 -34.91 -10.42 -5.08
N TRP A 67 -33.81 -10.46 -4.32
CA TRP A 67 -33.04 -11.68 -4.08
C TRP A 67 -33.84 -12.71 -3.31
N GLU A 68 -34.61 -12.30 -2.30
CA GLU A 68 -35.53 -13.18 -1.58
C GLU A 68 -36.62 -13.78 -2.49
N ARG A 69 -37.20 -12.97 -3.37
CA ARG A 69 -38.18 -13.44 -4.35
C ARG A 69 -37.54 -14.39 -5.36
N ALA A 70 -36.38 -14.02 -5.92
CA ALA A 70 -35.67 -14.85 -6.87
C ALA A 70 -35.26 -16.19 -6.26
N ASP A 71 -34.75 -16.21 -5.03
CA ASP A 71 -34.37 -17.43 -4.32
C ASP A 71 -35.55 -18.39 -4.14
N ARG A 72 -36.71 -17.87 -3.72
CA ARG A 72 -37.94 -18.66 -3.60
C ARG A 72 -38.44 -19.18 -4.95
N GLU A 73 -38.49 -18.33 -5.97
CA GLU A 73 -39.00 -18.69 -7.30
C GLU A 73 -38.11 -19.70 -8.04
N LEU A 74 -36.80 -19.64 -7.77
CA LEU A 74 -35.79 -20.53 -8.35
C LEU A 74 -35.46 -21.72 -7.45
N ARG A 75 -36.04 -21.79 -6.24
CA ARG A 75 -35.80 -22.83 -5.23
C ARG A 75 -34.30 -22.97 -4.88
N ALA A 76 -33.61 -21.85 -4.72
CA ALA A 76 -32.16 -21.80 -4.45
C ALA A 76 -31.80 -22.00 -2.96
N GLN A 77 -32.79 -22.24 -2.10
CA GLN A 77 -32.62 -22.64 -0.69
C GLN A 77 -31.78 -21.65 0.15
N GLY A 78 -31.94 -20.35 -0.10
CA GLY A 78 -31.21 -19.28 0.57
C GLY A 78 -29.86 -18.93 -0.08
N SER A 79 -29.34 -19.77 -0.99
CA SER A 79 -28.01 -19.58 -1.59
C SER A 79 -27.84 -18.25 -2.32
N LEU A 80 -28.92 -17.70 -2.90
CA LEU A 80 -28.85 -16.39 -3.56
C LEU A 80 -28.92 -15.23 -2.58
N VAL A 81 -29.63 -15.42 -1.46
CA VAL A 81 -29.75 -14.42 -0.39
C VAL A 81 -28.43 -14.34 0.38
N ASP A 82 -27.83 -15.47 0.76
CA ASP A 82 -26.55 -15.51 1.49
C ASP A 82 -25.42 -14.85 0.70
N ALA A 83 -25.36 -15.12 -0.60
CA ALA A 83 -24.38 -14.52 -1.50
C ALA A 83 -24.61 -13.00 -1.67
N PHE A 84 -25.87 -12.55 -1.65
CA PHE A 84 -26.20 -11.12 -1.65
C PHE A 84 -25.82 -10.44 -0.32
N ASP A 85 -26.09 -11.08 0.81
CA ASP A 85 -25.77 -10.53 2.13
C ASP A 85 -24.24 -10.40 2.29
N THR A 86 -23.47 -11.39 1.83
CA THR A 86 -21.99 -11.31 1.74
C THR A 86 -21.53 -10.11 0.90
N LEU A 87 -22.18 -9.85 -0.25
CA LEU A 87 -21.89 -8.70 -1.09
C LEU A 87 -22.21 -7.37 -0.37
N GLN A 88 -23.33 -7.30 0.35
CA GLN A 88 -23.73 -6.11 1.12
C GLN A 88 -22.75 -5.80 2.25
N GLU A 89 -22.23 -6.82 2.92
CA GLU A 89 -21.19 -6.66 3.95
C GLU A 89 -19.93 -6.02 3.38
N LEU A 90 -19.45 -6.49 2.22
CA LEU A 90 -18.28 -5.90 1.54
C LEU A 90 -18.54 -4.46 1.09
N ILE A 91 -19.71 -4.17 0.53
CA ILE A 91 -20.09 -2.80 0.14
C ILE A 91 -20.11 -1.89 1.37
N THR A 92 -20.72 -2.34 2.47
CA THR A 92 -20.78 -1.60 3.73
C THR A 92 -19.39 -1.36 4.29
N MET A 93 -18.51 -2.36 4.24
CA MET A 93 -17.12 -2.25 4.70
C MET A 93 -16.36 -1.20 3.88
N LEU A 94 -16.48 -1.21 2.56
CA LEU A 94 -15.85 -0.21 1.69
C LEU A 94 -16.40 1.21 1.95
N GLN A 95 -17.71 1.35 2.16
CA GLN A 95 -18.32 2.63 2.51
C GLN A 95 -17.81 3.17 3.84
N ARG A 96 -17.71 2.31 4.86
CA ARG A 96 -17.13 2.67 6.17
C ARG A 96 -15.67 3.12 6.02
N GLN A 97 -14.87 2.41 5.22
CA GLN A 97 -13.49 2.79 4.95
C GLN A 97 -13.38 4.17 4.27
N ARG A 98 -14.25 4.44 3.28
CA ARG A 98 -14.28 5.74 2.60
C ARG A 98 -14.75 6.87 3.51
N ALA A 99 -15.77 6.63 4.34
CA ALA A 99 -16.26 7.60 5.30
C ALA A 99 -15.19 7.95 6.35
N TRP A 100 -14.46 6.94 6.84
CA TRP A 100 -13.34 7.15 7.75
C TRP A 100 -12.24 8.03 7.12
N LEU A 101 -11.87 7.75 5.87
CA LEU A 101 -10.87 8.56 5.14
C LEU A 101 -11.33 10.01 4.94
N ALA A 102 -12.60 10.21 4.56
CA ALA A 102 -13.16 11.55 4.35
C ALA A 102 -13.25 12.36 5.65
N GLU A 103 -13.64 11.71 6.76
CA GLU A 103 -13.67 12.35 8.08
C GLU A 103 -12.26 12.71 8.55
N HIS A 104 -11.28 11.82 8.34
CA HIS A 104 -9.89 12.11 8.65
C HIS A 104 -9.36 13.30 7.85
N GLU A 105 -9.65 13.35 6.55
CA GLU A 105 -9.29 14.49 5.70
C GLU A 105 -9.96 15.79 6.16
N ARG A 106 -11.23 15.73 6.54
CA ARG A 106 -11.96 16.89 7.09
C ARG A 106 -11.32 17.41 8.38
N LEU A 107 -10.93 16.52 9.30
CA LEU A 107 -10.27 16.90 10.54
C LEU A 107 -8.90 17.56 10.28
N LEU A 108 -8.12 17.04 9.33
CA LEU A 108 -6.85 17.65 8.92
C LEU A 108 -7.06 19.05 8.32
N ARG A 109 -8.07 19.24 7.46
CA ARG A 109 -8.43 20.55 6.92
C ARG A 109 -8.87 21.53 8.01
N HIS A 110 -9.67 21.07 8.98
CA HIS A 110 -10.07 21.91 10.12
C HIS A 110 -8.88 22.31 10.98
N GLN A 111 -7.95 21.40 11.29
CA GLN A 111 -6.73 21.73 12.03
C GLN A 111 -5.84 22.72 11.28
N ALA A 112 -5.73 22.59 9.95
CA ALA A 112 -4.98 23.53 9.11
C ALA A 112 -5.65 24.92 8.99
N ALA A 113 -6.96 25.02 9.22
CA ALA A 113 -7.73 26.25 9.10
C ALA A 113 -7.86 27.05 10.41
N VAL A 114 -7.36 26.55 11.55
CA VAL A 114 -7.32 27.34 12.79
C VAL A 114 -6.13 28.33 12.71
N PRO A 115 -6.35 29.65 12.65
CA PRO A 115 -5.25 30.59 12.75
C PRO A 115 -4.61 30.46 14.13
N ALA A 116 -3.29 30.26 14.17
CA ALA A 116 -2.53 30.27 15.41
C ALA A 116 -2.69 31.64 16.08
N LYS A 117 -3.52 31.71 17.13
CA LYS A 117 -3.58 32.88 18.00
C LYS A 117 -2.24 32.94 18.75
N PRO A 118 -1.45 34.02 18.62
CA PRO A 118 -0.20 34.12 19.37
C PRO A 118 -0.54 34.17 20.87
N PRO A 119 0.12 33.38 21.73
CA PRO A 119 -0.09 33.49 23.17
C PRO A 119 0.45 34.85 23.64
N PRO A 120 -0.30 35.61 24.46
CA PRO A 120 0.27 36.75 25.16
C PRO A 120 1.32 36.23 26.14
N GLY A 121 2.49 36.88 26.11
CA GLY A 121 3.70 36.38 26.72
C GLY A 121 3.59 36.15 28.23
N LEU A 122 4.24 35.08 28.69
CA LEU A 122 4.91 34.98 29.98
C LEU A 122 5.91 33.81 29.93
N MET A 123 7.12 34.10 30.42
CA MET A 123 8.32 33.27 30.46
C MET A 123 8.09 31.96 31.25
N ILE A 124 8.74 30.86 30.84
CA ILE A 124 9.57 29.97 31.68
C ILE A 124 10.39 29.02 30.80
N THR A 125 11.60 28.76 31.27
CA THR A 125 12.74 28.03 30.72
C THR A 125 12.56 26.50 30.65
N THR A 126 12.69 25.93 29.47
CA THR A 126 13.58 24.82 29.05
C THR A 126 13.16 24.38 27.65
N LEU A 127 14.10 24.38 26.71
CA LEU A 127 13.85 24.14 25.29
C LEU A 127 13.57 22.64 25.04
N ALA A 128 12.38 22.15 25.41
CA ALA A 128 11.83 20.96 24.77
C ALA A 128 11.30 21.39 23.41
N CYS A 129 12.14 21.36 22.36
CA CYS A 129 11.67 21.66 21.00
C CYS A 129 10.55 20.68 20.63
N ALA A 130 9.31 21.17 20.63
CA ALA A 130 8.22 20.57 19.88
C ALA A 130 8.47 20.81 18.39
N CYS A 131 9.50 20.17 17.86
CA CYS A 131 9.85 20.20 16.45
C CYS A 131 8.87 19.24 15.73
N THR A 132 7.67 19.70 15.42
CA THR A 132 6.73 18.97 14.54
C THR A 132 7.27 19.02 13.11
N VAL A 133 7.90 17.95 12.66
CA VAL A 133 8.34 17.80 11.27
C VAL A 133 7.12 17.38 10.43
N ALA A 134 6.58 18.31 9.66
CA ALA A 134 5.55 18.03 8.66
C ALA A 134 6.24 17.67 7.33
N ILE A 135 6.09 16.43 6.88
CA ILE A 135 6.61 15.98 5.58
C ILE A 135 5.52 16.20 4.53
N ALA A 136 5.80 17.04 3.53
CA ALA A 136 4.84 17.31 2.45
C ALA A 136 4.74 16.15 1.44
N ARG A 137 5.79 15.33 1.30
CA ARG A 137 5.82 14.16 0.42
C ARG A 137 6.83 13.13 0.90
N TRP A 138 6.41 11.88 1.04
CA TRP A 138 7.33 10.77 1.32
C TRP A 138 8.12 10.40 0.06
N GLY A 139 9.44 10.56 0.12
CA GLY A 139 10.39 10.06 -0.86
C GLY A 139 11.40 9.10 -0.24
N GLU A 140 12.38 8.68 -1.04
CA GLU A 140 13.47 7.78 -0.64
C GLU A 140 14.11 8.17 0.68
N ARG A 141 14.48 9.45 0.79
CA ARG A 141 15.21 10.00 1.92
C ARG A 141 14.36 10.03 3.19
N GLU A 142 13.07 10.33 3.05
CA GLU A 142 12.14 10.37 4.18
C GLU A 142 11.83 8.97 4.71
N VAL A 143 11.63 7.99 3.82
CA VAL A 143 11.38 6.59 4.21
C VAL A 143 12.60 6.00 4.92
N LEU A 144 13.79 6.17 4.34
CA LEU A 144 15.04 5.72 4.94
C LEU A 144 15.29 6.36 6.30
N ALA A 145 15.10 7.68 6.40
CA ALA A 145 15.27 8.43 7.64
C ALA A 145 14.30 7.97 8.74
N LEU A 146 13.05 7.66 8.39
CA LEU A 146 12.06 7.16 9.35
C LEU A 146 12.47 5.78 9.87
N ARG A 147 12.88 4.87 8.98
CA ARG A 147 13.34 3.52 9.37
C ARG A 147 14.56 3.58 10.29
N GLU A 148 15.56 4.40 9.94
CA GLU A 148 16.76 4.60 10.77
C GLU A 148 16.42 5.23 12.12
N ALA A 149 15.52 6.22 12.14
CA ALA A 149 15.07 6.85 13.38
C ALA A 149 14.36 5.87 14.31
N LEU A 150 13.60 4.91 13.77
CA LEU A 150 12.96 3.81 14.51
C LEU A 150 13.92 2.69 14.88
N ARG A 151 15.14 2.70 14.33
CA ARG A 151 16.16 1.64 14.48
C ARG A 151 15.66 0.26 14.06
N LEU A 152 14.82 0.21 13.03
CA LEU A 152 14.27 -1.04 12.51
C LEU A 152 15.10 -1.57 11.35
N SER A 153 15.23 -2.89 11.28
CA SER A 153 15.71 -3.56 10.06
C SER A 153 14.71 -3.36 8.91
N PRO A 154 15.15 -3.46 7.65
CA PRO A 154 14.24 -3.36 6.49
C PRO A 154 13.05 -4.33 6.58
N GLY A 155 13.29 -5.56 7.08
CA GLY A 155 12.25 -6.56 7.31
C GLY A 155 11.26 -6.16 8.40
N ALA A 156 11.75 -5.74 9.58
CA ALA A 156 10.88 -5.34 10.69
C ALA A 156 10.08 -4.06 10.38
N PHE A 157 10.63 -3.16 9.56
CA PHE A 157 9.95 -1.98 9.06
C PHE A 157 8.83 -2.34 8.08
N ALA A 158 9.08 -3.28 7.17
CA ALA A 158 8.09 -3.79 6.24
C ALA A 158 6.94 -4.51 6.97
N GLU A 159 7.24 -5.32 7.98
CA GLU A 159 6.25 -5.96 8.85
C GLU A 159 5.35 -4.94 9.56
N ARG A 160 5.95 -3.86 10.08
CA ARG A 160 5.22 -2.78 10.77
C ARG A 160 4.25 -2.05 9.84
N LEU A 161 4.63 -1.88 8.57
CA LEU A 161 3.81 -1.28 7.52
C LEU A 161 2.87 -2.29 6.83
N ARG A 162 2.98 -3.58 7.16
CA ARG A 162 2.27 -4.70 6.52
C ARG A 162 2.49 -4.76 5.01
N VAL A 163 3.72 -4.51 4.57
CA VAL A 163 4.14 -4.59 3.16
C VAL A 163 5.26 -5.61 2.98
N PRO A 164 5.46 -6.15 1.76
CA PRO A 164 6.64 -6.95 1.46
C PRO A 164 7.94 -6.13 1.57
N PRO A 165 9.06 -6.70 2.06
CA PRO A 165 10.35 -6.00 2.16
C PRO A 165 10.88 -5.45 0.83
N SER A 166 10.51 -6.07 -0.30
CA SER A 166 10.88 -5.61 -1.64
C SER A 166 10.30 -4.24 -2.00
N VAL A 167 9.13 -3.91 -1.44
CA VAL A 167 8.46 -2.62 -1.68
C VAL A 167 9.19 -1.50 -0.94
N VAL A 168 9.64 -1.75 0.30
CA VAL A 168 10.48 -0.81 1.07
C VAL A 168 11.82 -0.59 0.36
N ALA A 169 12.46 -1.66 -0.12
CA ALA A 169 13.71 -1.56 -0.86
C ALA A 169 13.58 -0.75 -2.16
N THR A 170 12.41 -0.78 -2.79
CA THR A 170 12.12 0.01 -4.00
C THR A 170 11.98 1.50 -3.68
N TRP A 171 11.35 1.86 -2.55
CA TRP A 171 11.28 3.26 -2.13
C TRP A 171 12.63 3.81 -1.69
N GLU A 172 13.47 2.98 -1.07
CA GLU A 172 14.82 3.35 -0.65
C GLU A 172 15.86 3.36 -1.80
N ASP A 173 15.48 2.92 -3.02
CA ASP A 173 16.35 3.02 -4.20
C ASP A 173 16.20 4.38 -4.87
N ARG A 174 17.22 5.24 -4.72
CA ARG A 174 17.33 6.56 -5.36
C ARG A 174 17.10 6.54 -6.88
N ARG A 175 17.32 5.40 -7.56
CA ARG A 175 17.16 5.28 -9.02
C ARG A 175 15.71 5.11 -9.45
N GLN A 176 14.79 4.83 -8.53
CA GLN A 176 13.36 4.74 -8.82
C GLN A 176 12.61 5.99 -8.35
N LEU A 177 11.80 6.54 -9.25
CA LEU A 177 11.11 7.82 -9.07
C LEU A 177 9.65 7.67 -8.62
N GLU A 178 9.16 6.43 -8.48
CA GLU A 178 7.77 6.17 -8.10
C GLU A 178 7.59 6.30 -6.58
N PRO A 179 6.95 7.38 -6.10
CA PRO A 179 6.74 7.56 -4.66
C PRO A 179 5.78 6.49 -4.11
N PRO A 180 5.76 6.28 -2.79
CA PRO A 180 4.72 5.47 -2.16
C PRO A 180 3.35 5.98 -2.57
N ASN A 181 2.41 5.08 -2.89
CA ASN A 181 1.04 5.50 -3.19
C ASN A 181 0.39 6.17 -1.97
N LEU A 182 -0.75 6.84 -2.18
CA LEU A 182 -1.40 7.66 -1.15
C LEU A 182 -1.73 6.88 0.15
N MET A 183 -2.15 5.61 0.03
CA MET A 183 -2.43 4.76 1.19
C MET A 183 -1.17 4.53 2.03
N MET A 184 -0.03 4.39 1.36
CA MET A 184 1.24 4.10 2.00
C MET A 184 1.90 5.33 2.60
N GLN A 185 1.72 6.49 1.97
CA GLN A 185 2.10 7.77 2.57
C GLN A 185 1.37 7.98 3.90
N ALA A 186 0.05 7.68 3.95
CA ALA A 186 -0.73 7.77 5.18
C ALA A 186 -0.23 6.78 6.26
N ALA A 187 0.17 5.56 5.88
CA ALA A 187 0.74 4.59 6.83
C ALA A 187 2.07 5.08 7.44
N LEU A 188 2.92 5.72 6.62
CA LEU A 188 4.18 6.32 7.08
C LEU A 188 3.93 7.54 7.99
N ASP A 189 2.93 8.37 7.66
CA ASP A 189 2.50 9.49 8.50
C ASP A 189 2.00 9.03 9.87
N ASP A 190 1.14 8.02 9.92
CA ASP A 190 0.62 7.49 11.18
C ASP A 190 1.73 6.84 12.02
N LEU A 191 2.69 6.19 11.37
CA LEU A 191 3.85 5.62 12.04
C LEU A 191 4.76 6.72 12.63
N LEU A 192 4.94 7.84 11.93
CA LEU A 192 5.65 9.01 12.46
C LEU A 192 4.87 9.72 13.59
N LYS A 193 3.54 9.80 13.51
CA LYS A 193 2.68 10.38 14.56
C LYS A 193 2.73 9.57 15.86
N LEU A 194 2.72 8.23 15.76
CA LEU A 194 2.77 7.33 16.90
C LEU A 194 4.18 7.15 17.49
N ALA A 195 5.21 7.62 16.78
CA ALA A 195 6.59 7.52 17.24
C ALA A 195 6.85 8.40 18.48
N ASP A 196 7.66 7.87 19.39
CA ASP A 196 8.07 8.61 20.58
C ASP A 196 8.87 9.89 20.22
N GLN A 197 9.01 10.76 21.21
CA GLN A 197 9.67 12.05 21.03
C GLN A 197 11.14 11.89 20.61
N ASP A 198 11.83 10.86 21.08
CA ASP A 198 13.23 10.58 20.74
C ASP A 198 13.36 10.19 19.26
N THR A 199 12.49 9.32 18.78
CA THR A 199 12.40 8.91 17.38
C THR A 199 12.10 10.10 16.47
N ARG A 200 11.12 10.94 16.82
CA ARG A 200 10.81 12.16 16.05
C ARG A 200 11.98 13.14 16.02
N THR A 201 12.73 13.26 17.12
CA THR A 201 13.94 14.10 17.20
C THR A 201 15.08 13.55 16.33
N ARG A 202 15.32 12.24 16.36
CA ARG A 202 16.31 11.58 15.49
C ARG A 202 15.94 11.73 14.01
N PHE A 203 14.68 11.49 13.69
CA PHE A 203 14.14 11.65 12.35
C PHE A 203 14.37 13.07 11.80
N ALA A 204 14.01 14.10 12.58
CA ALA A 204 14.24 15.50 12.24
C ALA A 204 15.72 15.80 11.99
N ARG A 205 16.61 15.23 12.81
CA ARG A 205 18.07 15.42 12.69
C ARG A 205 18.62 14.76 11.42
N ILE A 206 18.19 13.54 11.09
CA ILE A 206 18.62 12.84 9.87
C ILE A 206 18.21 13.62 8.61
N LEU A 207 17.00 14.21 8.60
CA LEU A 207 16.56 15.05 7.49
C LEU A 207 17.35 16.36 7.35
N GLN A 208 17.77 16.96 8.46
CA GLN A 208 18.60 18.18 8.48
C GLN A 208 20.06 17.93 8.11
N MET A 209 20.57 16.71 8.27
CA MET A 209 21.92 16.34 7.85
C MET A 209 21.94 16.14 6.34
N PRO A 210 22.58 17.00 5.53
CA PRO A 210 22.72 16.74 4.10
C PRO A 210 23.30 15.33 3.91
N PRO A 211 22.86 14.56 2.89
CA PRO A 211 23.38 13.22 2.69
C PRO A 211 24.88 13.35 2.60
N MET A 212 25.61 12.67 3.50
CA MET A 212 27.06 12.64 3.42
C MET A 212 27.37 12.22 1.99
N ARG A 213 27.87 13.18 1.19
CA ARG A 213 28.46 12.85 -0.10
C ARG A 213 29.54 11.87 0.31
N SER A 214 29.40 10.62 -0.10
CA SER A 214 30.57 9.77 -0.26
C SER A 214 31.41 10.51 -1.30
N THR A 215 32.22 11.45 -0.84
CA THR A 215 33.27 12.10 -1.61
C THR A 215 33.97 10.94 -2.30
N GLY A 216 33.99 11.01 -3.63
CA GLY A 216 34.58 9.99 -4.47
C GLY A 216 35.90 9.57 -3.86
N HIS A 217 36.07 8.26 -3.71
CA HIS A 217 37.35 7.65 -3.41
C HIS A 217 38.39 8.24 -4.39
N PRO A 218 39.40 8.98 -3.94
CA PRO A 218 40.51 9.33 -4.81
C PRO A 218 41.32 8.05 -5.03
N GLY A 219 41.44 7.65 -6.29
CA GLY A 219 42.44 6.70 -6.74
C GLY A 219 42.22 5.24 -6.31
N ARG A 220 41.51 4.48 -7.14
CA ARG A 220 41.89 3.08 -7.32
C ARG A 220 43.20 3.09 -8.12
N PRO A 221 44.33 2.58 -7.63
CA PRO A 221 45.51 2.39 -8.47
C PRO A 221 45.10 1.48 -9.63
N GLN A 222 45.37 1.93 -10.84
CA GLN A 222 45.31 1.06 -12.01
C GLN A 222 46.28 -0.09 -11.74
N ILE A 223 45.74 -1.27 -11.48
CA ILE A 223 46.51 -2.50 -11.56
C ILE A 223 46.81 -2.64 -13.05
N GLY A 224 48.00 -2.19 -13.43
CA GLY A 224 48.53 -2.32 -14.78
C GLY A 224 48.45 -3.78 -15.20
N ARG A 225 47.97 -3.99 -16.42
CA ARG A 225 48.26 -5.20 -17.20
C ARG A 225 49.76 -5.49 -17.08
N PRO A 226 50.19 -6.69 -16.65
CA PRO A 226 51.57 -7.07 -16.87
C PRO A 226 51.79 -7.23 -18.37
N ALA A 227 52.67 -6.39 -18.91
CA ALA A 227 53.23 -6.56 -20.24
C ALA A 227 54.13 -7.81 -20.22
N THR A 228 53.73 -8.82 -20.95
CA THR A 228 54.58 -9.95 -21.29
C THR A 228 55.63 -9.48 -22.29
N ALA A 229 56.89 -9.34 -21.88
CA ALA A 229 58.06 -9.43 -22.77
C ALA A 229 59.37 -9.63 -21.99
N ALA A 230 59.92 -10.84 -22.19
CA ALA A 230 61.34 -11.24 -22.23
C ALA A 230 62.24 -11.14 -20.96
N PRO A 231 62.96 -12.23 -20.61
CA PRO A 231 64.08 -12.21 -19.69
C PRO A 231 65.36 -11.76 -20.42
N LEU A 232 66.07 -10.77 -19.85
CA LEU A 232 67.45 -10.43 -20.22
C LEU A 232 68.39 -10.91 -19.11
N HIS A 233 69.39 -11.66 -19.56
CA HIS A 233 70.53 -12.19 -18.82
C HIS A 233 71.32 -11.11 -18.04
N HIS A 234 71.66 -11.44 -16.81
CA HIS A 234 72.87 -11.03 -16.09
C HIS A 234 73.43 -12.33 -15.51
N SER A 235 74.71 -12.67 -15.44
CA SER A 235 76.01 -12.08 -15.76
C SER A 235 76.97 -13.27 -15.63
N GLU A 236 78.03 -13.36 -16.41
CA GLU A 236 79.28 -14.03 -16.00
C GLU A 236 80.36 -13.81 -17.05
N GLU A 237 81.17 -12.77 -16.85
CA GLU A 237 82.58 -12.80 -17.25
C GLU A 237 83.37 -13.45 -16.11
N PRO A 238 84.30 -14.36 -16.44
CA PRO A 238 85.53 -14.52 -15.69
C PRO A 238 86.75 -14.13 -16.52
N GLN A 239 87.68 -13.50 -15.82
CA GLN A 239 88.99 -13.04 -16.27
C GLN A 239 89.86 -14.16 -16.87
N ALA A 240 90.59 -13.78 -17.94
CA ALA A 240 91.97 -14.09 -18.28
C ALA A 240 92.52 -15.52 -18.08
N THR A 241 92.96 -16.14 -19.18
CA THR A 241 94.31 -16.76 -19.21
C THR A 241 94.82 -16.97 -20.64
N ARG A 242 95.94 -16.29 -20.91
CA ARG A 242 97.04 -16.61 -21.85
C ARG A 242 96.90 -16.27 -23.35
#